data_AF-A0A6G3ZDF1-F1
#
_entry.id   AF-A0A6G3ZDF1-F1
#
_cell.length_a   1.000
_cell.length_b   1.000
_cell.length_c   1.000
_cell.angle_alpha   90.00
_cell.angle_beta   90.00
_cell.angle_gamma   90.00
#
_symmetry.space_group_name_H-M   'P 1'
#
loop_
_entity.id
_entity.type
_entity.pdbx_description
1 polymer ?
#
loop_
_entity_poly.entity_id
_entity_poly.type
_entity_poly.pdbx_seq_one_letter_code
_entity_poly.pdbx_strand_id
1 'polypeptide(L)'
;MLRKTSLGTVLLTVGSILTVIGFVAYFQDNATLNLAGFFYGIPVLLGGLALRAAELEPTPYSQETSPEVLTLREQQATPTQNQVRSDVTRYRYGQEAHLDEVLERLGLAPSDDERPELVGVREESTDGSYA
;
A
#
# COMPACT_ATOMS: atom_id res chain seq x y z
N MET A 1 5.82 -8.70 6.03
CA MET A 1 6.56 -7.41 6.08
C MET A 1 6.34 -6.57 4.82
N LEU A 2 6.47 -7.13 3.61
CA LEU A 2 6.26 -6.40 2.34
C LEU A 2 4.90 -5.70 2.16
N ARG A 3 3.82 -6.20 2.79
CA ARG A 3 2.47 -5.60 2.68
C ARG A 3 2.29 -4.28 3.45
N LYS A 4 3.20 -3.98 4.39
CA LYS A 4 3.18 -2.73 5.19
C LYS A 4 4.14 -1.66 4.66
N THR A 5 4.83 -1.93 3.55
CA THR A 5 5.78 -1.01 2.93
C THR A 5 5.26 -0.60 1.56
N SER A 6 5.17 0.70 1.33
CA SER A 6 4.81 1.28 0.03
C SER A 6 5.81 0.84 -1.04
N LEU A 7 5.33 0.15 -2.08
CA LEU A 7 6.12 -0.23 -3.24
C LEU A 7 6.54 1.02 -4.03
N GLY A 8 5.67 2.03 -4.11
CA GLY A 8 6.01 3.33 -4.68
C GLY A 8 7.23 3.93 -3.99
N THR A 9 7.23 3.99 -2.66
CA THR A 9 8.36 4.51 -1.86
C THR A 9 9.64 3.71 -2.06
N VAL A 10 9.54 2.37 -2.16
CA VAL A 10 10.70 1.51 -2.44
C VAL A 10 11.30 1.83 -3.80
N LEU A 11 10.49 1.85 -4.86
CA LEU A 11 10.96 2.17 -6.20
C LEU A 11 11.49 3.60 -6.31
N LEU A 12 10.84 4.57 -5.65
CA LEU A 12 11.32 5.95 -5.57
C LEU A 12 12.71 6.01 -4.93
N THR A 13 12.91 5.30 -3.82
CA THR A 13 14.19 5.30 -3.10
C THR A 13 15.29 4.68 -3.96
N VAL A 14 15.05 3.48 -4.50
CA VAL A 14 16.03 2.77 -5.33
C VAL A 14 16.31 3.53 -6.62
N GLY A 15 15.27 4.00 -7.30
CA GLY A 15 15.37 4.78 -8.54
C GLY A 15 16.12 6.09 -8.33
N SER A 16 15.88 6.78 -7.21
CA SER A 16 16.60 8.01 -6.86
C SER A 16 18.10 7.73 -6.66
N ILE A 17 18.45 6.68 -5.89
CA ILE A 17 19.84 6.31 -5.66
C ILE A 17 20.56 6.00 -6.98
N LEU A 18 19.95 5.17 -7.84
CA LEU A 18 20.53 4.81 -9.14
C LEU A 18 20.69 6.02 -10.06
N THR A 19 19.69 6.92 -10.06
CA THR A 19 19.74 8.14 -10.86
C THR A 19 20.84 9.08 -10.38
N VAL A 20 20.99 9.26 -9.07
CA VAL A 20 22.08 10.05 -8.47
C VAL A 20 23.45 9.47 -8.81
N ILE A 21 23.62 8.14 -8.72
CA ILE A 21 24.85 7.46 -9.15
C ILE A 21 25.13 7.75 -10.63
N GLY A 22 24.10 7.71 -11.49
CA GLY A 22 24.20 8.06 -12.91
C GLY A 22 24.70 9.49 -13.12
N PHE A 23 24.18 10.47 -12.38
CA PHE A 23 24.64 11.85 -12.43
C PHE A 23 26.07 12.02 -11.92
N VAL A 24 26.44 11.37 -10.81
CA VAL A 24 27.82 11.42 -10.29
C VAL A 24 28.79 10.83 -11.32
N ALA A 25 28.45 9.70 -11.94
CA ALA A 25 29.25 9.07 -12.98
C ALA A 25 29.39 9.95 -14.24
N TYR A 26 28.34 10.70 -14.60
CA TYR A 26 28.38 11.67 -15.70
C TYR A 26 29.45 12.74 -15.45
N PHE A 27 29.46 13.35 -14.25
CA PHE A 27 30.44 14.39 -13.89
C PHE A 27 31.87 13.85 -13.70
N GLN A 28 32.05 12.53 -13.65
CA GLN A 28 33.35 11.85 -13.56
C GLN A 28 33.79 11.24 -14.90
N ASP A 29 33.11 11.56 -16.00
CA ASP A 29 33.37 11.00 -17.35
C ASP A 29 33.32 9.46 -17.41
N ASN A 30 32.59 8.81 -16.49
CA ASN A 30 32.39 7.36 -16.48
C ASN A 30 31.14 6.98 -17.27
N ALA A 31 31.28 6.85 -18.59
CA ALA A 31 30.18 6.60 -19.51
C ALA A 31 29.41 5.30 -19.22
N THR A 32 30.11 4.21 -18.87
CA THR A 32 29.48 2.91 -18.60
C THR A 32 28.56 2.96 -17.38
N LEU A 33 29.04 3.55 -16.27
CA LEU A 33 28.24 3.66 -15.05
C LEU A 33 27.14 4.71 -15.18
N ASN A 34 27.39 5.80 -15.91
CA ASN A 34 26.35 6.78 -16.24
C ASN A 34 25.20 6.13 -17.01
N LEU A 35 25.51 5.40 -18.09
CA LEU A 35 24.51 4.71 -18.90
C LEU A 35 23.67 3.74 -18.06
N ALA A 36 24.32 2.91 -17.23
CA ALA A 36 23.61 2.00 -16.34
C ALA A 36 22.73 2.75 -15.32
N GLY A 37 23.25 3.80 -14.70
CA GLY A 37 22.53 4.61 -13.72
C GLY A 37 21.28 5.25 -14.32
N PHE A 38 21.36 5.81 -15.53
CA PHE A 38 20.21 6.41 -16.19
C PHE A 38 19.23 5.39 -16.77
N PHE A 39 19.73 4.35 -17.44
CA PHE A 39 18.89 3.36 -18.12
C PHE A 39 18.02 2.56 -17.14
N TYR A 40 18.53 2.28 -15.93
CA TYR A 40 17.75 1.60 -14.90
C TYR A 40 17.17 2.57 -13.86
N GLY A 41 17.91 3.60 -13.46
CA GLY A 41 17.48 4.51 -12.40
C GLY A 41 16.28 5.36 -12.78
N ILE A 42 16.30 5.99 -13.97
CA ILE A 42 15.21 6.89 -14.38
C ILE A 42 13.89 6.11 -14.56
N PRO A 43 13.85 4.96 -15.28
CA PRO A 43 12.61 4.20 -15.38
C PRO A 43 12.10 3.68 -14.03
N VAL A 44 12.98 3.23 -13.14
CA VAL A 44 12.58 2.80 -11.78
C VAL A 44 12.03 3.97 -10.97
N LEU A 45 12.66 5.14 -11.06
CA LEU A 45 12.21 6.36 -10.39
C LEU A 45 10.84 6.80 -10.90
N LEU A 46 10.64 6.84 -12.22
CA LEU A 46 9.37 7.19 -12.84
C LEU A 46 8.27 6.16 -12.49
N GLY A 47 8.61 4.87 -12.48
CA GLY A 47 7.71 3.82 -12.01
C GLY A 47 7.31 4.00 -10.55
N GLY A 48 8.25 4.39 -9.69
CA GLY A 48 7.98 4.74 -8.30
C GLY A 48 7.06 5.95 -8.15
N LEU A 49 7.27 7.00 -8.95
CA LEU A 49 6.41 8.19 -8.98
C LEU A 49 4.99 7.82 -9.42
N ALA A 50 4.86 7.02 -10.49
CA ALA A 50 3.57 6.57 -10.99
C ALA A 50 2.82 5.72 -9.95
N LEU A 51 3.50 4.78 -9.29
CA LEU A 51 2.89 3.99 -8.22
C LEU A 51 2.48 4.86 -7.04
N ARG A 52 3.31 5.82 -6.62
CA ARG A 52 2.99 6.69 -5.48
C ARG A 52 1.80 7.61 -5.79
N ALA A 53 1.65 8.06 -7.04
CA ALA A 53 0.50 8.84 -7.47
C ALA A 53 -0.81 8.03 -7.50
N ALA A 54 -0.72 6.72 -7.74
CA ALA A 54 -1.86 5.82 -7.77
C ALA A 54 -2.03 5.03 -6.46
N GLU A 55 -1.35 5.41 -5.39
CA GLU A 55 -1.29 4.64 -4.16
C GLU A 55 -2.47 4.92 -3.25
N LEU A 56 -3.07 3.84 -2.74
CA LEU A 56 -4.04 3.87 -1.65
C LEU A 56 -3.38 3.32 -0.38
N GLU A 57 -3.33 4.17 0.64
CA GLU A 57 -2.66 3.86 1.91
C GLU A 57 -3.46 2.86 2.75
N PRO A 58 -2.81 1.99 3.56
CA PRO A 58 -3.51 1.11 4.47
C PRO A 58 -4.43 1.86 5.44
N THR A 59 -5.64 1.35 5.61
CA THR A 59 -6.55 1.85 6.65
C THR A 59 -5.94 1.61 8.04
N PRO A 60 -5.88 2.62 8.92
CA PRO A 60 -5.36 2.47 10.27
C PRO A 60 -6.31 1.67 11.15
N TYR A 61 -5.76 1.10 12.22
CA TYR A 61 -6.60 0.60 13.31
C TYR A 61 -7.07 1.78 14.15
N SER A 62 -8.38 1.90 14.34
CA SER A 62 -9.01 2.95 15.16
C SER A 62 -8.60 2.86 16.64
N GLN A 63 -8.23 1.67 17.10
CA GLN A 63 -7.73 1.38 18.45
C GLN A 63 -6.70 0.25 18.37
N GLU A 64 -5.75 0.22 19.30
CA GLU A 64 -4.81 -0.89 19.40
C GLU A 64 -5.54 -2.20 19.72
N THR A 65 -5.25 -3.25 18.94
CA THR A 65 -5.88 -4.55 19.18
C THR A 65 -5.28 -5.21 20.42
N SER A 66 -6.13 -5.57 21.37
CA SER A 66 -5.69 -6.21 22.62
C SER A 66 -5.10 -7.61 22.37
N PRO A 67 -4.22 -8.11 23.26
CA PRO A 67 -3.68 -9.47 23.18
C PRO A 67 -4.75 -10.57 23.18
N GLU A 68 -5.85 -10.34 23.88
CA GLU A 68 -7.00 -11.25 23.90
C GLU A 68 -7.63 -11.36 22.50
N VAL A 69 -7.89 -10.21 21.86
CA VAL A 69 -8.49 -10.19 20.51
C VAL A 69 -7.53 -10.73 19.45
N LEU A 70 -6.22 -10.53 19.60
CA LEU A 70 -5.21 -11.18 18.77
C LEU A 70 -5.30 -12.71 18.86
N THR A 71 -5.46 -13.24 20.07
CA THR A 71 -5.61 -14.67 20.31
C THR A 71 -6.90 -15.20 19.68
N LEU A 72 -8.02 -14.49 19.85
CA LEU A 72 -9.30 -14.82 19.22
C LEU A 72 -9.22 -14.81 17.69
N ARG A 73 -8.50 -13.85 17.11
CA ARG A 73 -8.27 -13.78 15.66
C ARG A 73 -7.57 -15.03 15.14
N GLU A 74 -6.51 -15.47 15.81
CA GLU A 74 -5.76 -16.65 15.40
C GLU A 74 -6.59 -17.94 15.49
N GLN A 75 -7.50 -18.01 16.45
CA GLN A 75 -8.31 -19.19 16.72
C GLN A 75 -9.62 -19.24 15.91
N GLN A 76 -10.24 -18.09 15.66
CA GLN A 76 -11.63 -18.01 15.21
C GLN A 76 -11.83 -17.23 13.91
N ALA A 77 -10.88 -16.39 13.49
CA ALA A 77 -11.10 -15.54 12.31
C ALA A 77 -11.28 -16.39 11.05
N THR A 78 -12.40 -16.16 10.37
CA THR A 78 -12.71 -16.85 9.12
C THR A 78 -11.75 -16.42 8.00
N PRO A 79 -11.60 -17.23 6.94
CA PRO A 79 -10.83 -16.83 5.76
C PRO A 79 -11.31 -15.48 5.18
N THR A 80 -12.62 -15.26 5.15
CA THR A 80 -13.22 -14.01 4.66
C THR A 80 -12.87 -12.81 5.53
N GLN A 81 -12.98 -12.92 6.87
CA GLN A 81 -12.58 -11.83 7.77
C GLN A 81 -11.09 -11.49 7.61
N ASN A 82 -10.23 -12.50 7.49
CA ASN A 82 -8.80 -12.30 7.25
C ASN A 82 -8.52 -11.66 5.90
N GLN A 83 -9.26 -12.03 4.86
CA GLN A 83 -9.14 -11.43 3.54
C GLN A 83 -9.55 -9.96 3.56
N VAL A 84 -10.75 -9.65 4.06
CA VAL A 84 -11.26 -8.27 4.14
C VAL A 84 -10.29 -7.39 4.92
N ARG A 85 -9.87 -7.83 6.11
CA ARG A 85 -8.86 -7.14 6.92
C ARG A 85 -7.57 -6.92 6.15
N SER A 86 -7.01 -7.96 5.54
CA SER A 86 -5.76 -7.83 4.78
C SER A 86 -5.92 -6.95 3.54
N ASP A 87 -7.11 -6.85 2.97
CA ASP A 87 -7.36 -6.08 1.76
C ASP A 87 -7.42 -4.58 2.04
N VAL A 88 -7.87 -4.20 3.25
CA VAL A 88 -7.94 -2.81 3.69
C VAL A 88 -6.74 -2.34 4.52
N THR A 89 -5.96 -3.25 5.11
CA THR A 89 -4.76 -2.90 5.90
C THR A 89 -3.44 -3.09 5.12
N ARG A 90 -3.46 -3.00 3.79
CA ARG A 90 -2.25 -3.07 2.95
C ARG A 90 -2.27 -2.00 1.88
N TYR A 91 -1.08 -1.62 1.40
CA TYR A 91 -0.98 -0.72 0.26
C TYR A 91 -1.64 -1.32 -0.98
N ARG A 92 -2.45 -0.52 -1.65
CA ARG A 92 -3.10 -0.81 -2.93
C ARG A 92 -2.72 0.24 -3.96
N TYR A 93 -2.94 -0.09 -5.23
CA TYR A 93 -2.57 0.78 -6.34
C TYR A 93 -3.67 0.76 -7.40
N GLY A 94 -4.00 1.93 -7.93
CA GLY A 94 -5.01 2.09 -8.98
C GLY A 94 -6.44 1.87 -8.50
N GLN A 95 -6.69 2.03 -7.21
CA GLN A 95 -8.02 2.02 -6.61
C GLN A 95 -8.27 3.37 -5.96
N GLU A 96 -9.46 3.92 -6.15
CA GLU A 96 -9.83 5.23 -5.60
C GLU A 96 -10.23 5.12 -4.12
N ALA A 97 -10.81 3.99 -3.71
CA ALA A 97 -11.20 3.73 -2.34
C ALA A 97 -10.96 2.25 -1.93
N HIS A 98 -10.99 2.00 -0.63
CA HIS A 98 -10.99 0.63 -0.12
C HIS A 98 -12.31 -0.06 -0.45
N LEU A 99 -12.23 -1.35 -0.82
CA LEU A 99 -13.40 -2.17 -1.19
C LEU A 99 -14.21 -1.57 -2.36
N ASP A 100 -13.53 -0.87 -3.27
CA ASP A 100 -14.13 -0.14 -4.39
C ASP A 100 -15.17 -0.95 -5.18
N GLU A 101 -14.78 -2.14 -5.65
CA GLU A 101 -15.66 -3.05 -6.38
C GLU A 101 -16.91 -3.45 -5.55
N VAL A 102 -16.78 -3.54 -4.22
CA VAL A 102 -17.92 -3.84 -3.34
C VAL A 102 -18.85 -2.64 -3.26
N LEU A 103 -18.31 -1.43 -3.12
CA LEU A 103 -19.09 -0.20 -3.11
C LEU A 103 -19.86 -0.03 -4.41
N GLU A 104 -19.22 -0.28 -5.55
CA GLU A 104 -19.86 -0.25 -6.87
C GLU A 104 -21.01 -1.26 -6.97
N ARG A 105 -20.77 -2.52 -6.59
CA ARG A 105 -21.80 -3.57 -6.61
C ARG A 105 -22.97 -3.32 -5.65
N LEU A 106 -22.73 -2.60 -4.56
CA LEU A 106 -23.77 -2.19 -3.60
C LEU A 106 -24.48 -0.89 -4.01
N GLY A 107 -24.06 -0.23 -5.10
CA GLY A 107 -24.60 1.06 -5.52
C GLY A 107 -24.23 2.20 -4.56
N LEU A 108 -23.14 2.05 -3.81
CA LEU A 108 -22.62 3.00 -2.83
C LEU A 108 -21.48 3.87 -3.41
N ALA A 109 -21.25 3.82 -4.72
CA ALA A 109 -20.31 4.68 -5.43
C ALA A 109 -21.04 5.48 -6.53
N PRO A 110 -21.95 6.41 -6.19
CA PRO A 110 -22.72 7.16 -7.18
C PRO A 110 -21.85 8.16 -7.97
N SER A 111 -20.79 8.68 -7.33
CA SER A 111 -19.75 9.52 -7.92
C SER A 111 -18.46 9.40 -7.09
N ASP A 112 -17.33 9.90 -7.61
CA ASP A 112 -16.06 9.85 -6.89
C ASP A 112 -16.10 10.69 -5.61
N ASP A 113 -16.73 11.87 -5.66
CA ASP A 113 -16.84 12.80 -4.52
C ASP A 113 -17.77 12.29 -3.41
N GLU A 114 -18.75 11.46 -3.75
CA GLU A 114 -19.73 10.91 -2.81
C GLU A 114 -19.37 9.50 -2.33
N ARG A 115 -18.23 8.97 -2.77
CA ARG A 115 -17.80 7.61 -2.43
C ARG A 115 -17.40 7.52 -0.94
N PRO A 116 -17.90 6.52 -0.20
CA PRO A 116 -17.50 6.31 1.18
C PRO A 116 -16.01 5.99 1.30
N GLU A 117 -15.32 6.70 2.20
CA GLU A 117 -13.95 6.40 2.57
C GLU A 117 -13.89 5.59 3.87
N LEU A 118 -13.08 4.52 3.85
CA LEU A 118 -12.83 3.72 5.04
C LEU A 118 -11.78 4.41 5.92
N VAL A 119 -12.22 4.98 7.04
CA VAL A 119 -11.37 5.77 7.95
C VAL A 119 -10.63 4.95 9.01
N GLY A 120 -11.09 3.72 9.28
CA GLY A 120 -10.51 2.90 10.33
C GLY A 120 -11.07 1.47 10.37
N VAL A 121 -10.25 0.54 10.85
CA VAL A 121 -10.66 -0.82 11.20
C VAL A 121 -10.60 -0.99 12.71
N ARG A 122 -11.48 -1.80 13.27
CA ARG A 122 -11.45 -2.21 14.69
C ARG A 122 -11.60 -3.71 14.75
N GLU A 123 -10.95 -4.31 15.73
CA GLU A 123 -11.08 -5.73 16.05
C GLU A 123 -11.48 -5.80 17.51
N GLU A 124 -12.55 -6.53 17.81
CA GLU A 124 -13.11 -6.63 19.15
C GLU A 124 -13.48 -8.07 19.52
N SER A 125 -13.68 -8.31 20.81
CA SER A 125 -14.32 -9.52 21.32
C SER A 125 -15.78 -9.17 21.59
N THR A 126 -16.69 -9.76 20.82
CA THR A 126 -18.14 -9.64 21.04
C THR A 126 -18.64 -10.97 21.57
N ASP A 127 -19.15 -10.99 22.80
CA ASP A 127 -19.65 -12.20 23.47
C ASP A 127 -18.66 -13.38 23.44
N GLY A 128 -17.35 -13.08 23.60
CA GLY A 128 -16.27 -14.06 23.56
C GLY A 128 -15.88 -14.55 22.15
N SER A 129 -16.45 -13.95 21.11
CA SER A 129 -16.19 -14.26 19.71
C SER A 129 -15.43 -13.14 19.00
N TYR A 130 -14.55 -13.50 18.07
CA TYR A 130 -13.81 -12.53 17.25
C TYR A 130 -14.73 -11.75 16.29
N ALA A 131 -14.71 -10.42 16.38
CA ALA A 131 -15.48 -9.49 15.55
C ALA A 131 -14.58 -8.45 14.88
#